data_AF-F9ERL9-F1
#
_entry.id   AF-F9ERL9-F1
#
_cell.length_a   1.000
_cell.length_b   1.000
_cell.length_c   1.000
_cell.angle_alpha   90.00
_cell.angle_beta   90.00
_cell.angle_gamma   90.00
#
_symmetry.space_group_name_H-M   'P 1'
#
loop_
_entity.id
_entity.type
_entity.pdbx_description
1 polymer ?
#
loop_
_entity_poly.entity_id
_entity_poly.type
_entity_poly.pdbx_seq_one_letter_code
_entity_poly.pdbx_strand_id
1 'polypeptide(L)'
;MDISIYKLKTKFQNLLMPICRKLVDLKVTPNQITLTTVLLNIIFAGIIYKFSNFTYLFLIVPIFLFLRMALNALDGMIANKFNQKTKIGIFYNEAGDVVSDTVFFYVFLRVIKVNEMYNLLFIFLSALSEYIGVVAVMVDNKRHYEGPMGKSDRAFLISLL
;
A
#
# COMPACT_ATOMS: atom_id res chain seq x y z
N MET A 1 -12.25 13.89 -22.48
CA MET A 1 -11.95 12.46 -22.72
C MET A 1 -11.54 11.87 -21.39
N ASP A 2 -12.51 11.46 -20.58
CA ASP A 2 -12.28 11.21 -19.15
C ASP A 2 -11.49 9.91 -18.97
N ILE A 3 -10.19 10.08 -18.73
CA ILE A 3 -9.38 9.11 -18.02
C ILE A 3 -9.87 9.17 -16.56
N SER A 4 -11.06 8.61 -16.33
CA SER A 4 -11.52 8.36 -14.97
C SER A 4 -10.53 7.41 -14.32
N ILE A 5 -10.02 7.75 -13.14
CA ILE A 5 -9.15 6.92 -12.28
C ILE A 5 -9.69 5.48 -12.20
N TYR A 6 -11.01 5.31 -12.29
CA TYR A 6 -11.67 4.02 -12.39
C TYR A 6 -11.20 3.16 -13.57
N LYS A 7 -11.08 3.73 -14.77
CA LYS A 7 -10.59 3.01 -15.96
C LYS A 7 -9.13 2.58 -15.80
N LEU A 8 -8.31 3.43 -15.15
CA LEU A 8 -6.91 3.11 -14.88
C LEU A 8 -6.80 1.94 -13.90
N LYS A 9 -7.59 1.99 -12.82
CA LYS A 9 -7.73 0.90 -11.84
C LYS A 9 -8.18 -0.40 -12.51
N THR A 10 -9.21 -0.37 -13.35
CA THR A 10 -9.70 -1.57 -14.06
C THR A 10 -8.64 -2.15 -15.00
N LYS A 11 -7.94 -1.31 -15.79
CA LYS A 11 -6.86 -1.77 -16.68
C LYS A 11 -5.71 -2.42 -15.89
N PHE A 12 -5.29 -1.80 -14.80
CA PHE A 12 -4.26 -2.35 -13.92
C PHE A 12 -4.69 -3.71 -13.32
N GLN A 13 -5.92 -3.81 -12.82
CA GLN A 13 -6.45 -5.08 -12.33
C GLN A 13 -6.51 -6.14 -13.43
N ASN A 14 -6.87 -5.78 -14.67
CA ASN A 14 -6.88 -6.71 -15.80
C ASN A 14 -5.48 -7.23 -16.12
N LEU A 15 -4.44 -6.39 -16.01
CA LEU A 15 -3.04 -6.80 -16.15
C LEU A 15 -2.63 -7.80 -15.06
N LEU A 16 -3.14 -7.66 -13.84
CA LEU A 16 -2.86 -8.54 -12.72
C LEU A 16 -3.69 -9.84 -12.71
N MET A 17 -4.77 -9.93 -13.49
CA MET A 17 -5.67 -11.09 -13.49
C MET A 17 -4.98 -12.45 -13.74
N PRO A 18 -4.01 -12.58 -14.67
CA PRO A 18 -3.30 -13.85 -14.87
C PRO A 18 -2.53 -14.30 -13.61
N ILE A 19 -1.90 -13.36 -12.90
CA ILE A 19 -1.19 -13.62 -11.65
C ILE A 19 -2.20 -14.01 -10.56
N CYS A 20 -3.31 -13.27 -10.48
CA CYS A 20 -4.40 -13.54 -9.55
C CYS A 20 -4.94 -14.97 -9.69
N ARG A 21 -5.21 -15.44 -10.91
CA ARG A 21 -5.65 -16.82 -11.18
C ARG A 21 -4.61 -17.84 -10.73
N LYS A 22 -3.34 -17.66 -11.09
CA LYS A 22 -2.25 -18.56 -10.66
C LYS A 22 -2.14 -18.65 -9.14
N LEU A 23 -2.26 -17.54 -8.43
CA LEU A 23 -2.21 -17.51 -6.96
C LEU A 23 -3.40 -18.27 -6.35
N VAL A 24 -4.60 -18.12 -6.92
CA VAL A 24 -5.78 -18.87 -6.48
C VAL A 24 -5.62 -20.37 -6.74
N ASP A 25 -5.10 -20.77 -7.91
CA ASP A 25 -4.83 -22.17 -8.23
C ASP A 25 -3.81 -22.80 -7.26
N LEU A 26 -2.84 -22.00 -6.81
CA LEU A 26 -1.88 -22.36 -5.76
C LEU A 26 -2.44 -22.28 -4.34
N LYS A 27 -3.74 -21.99 -4.17
CA LYS A 27 -4.43 -21.85 -2.88
C LYS A 27 -3.83 -20.76 -1.98
N VAL A 28 -3.23 -19.73 -2.57
CA VAL A 28 -2.74 -18.55 -1.83
C VAL A 28 -3.94 -17.71 -1.41
N THR A 29 -3.98 -17.36 -0.12
CA THR A 29 -5.05 -16.56 0.48
C THR A 29 -4.73 -15.06 0.44
N PRO A 30 -5.74 -14.17 0.44
CA PRO A 30 -5.53 -12.72 0.56
C PRO A 30 -4.68 -12.36 1.77
N ASN A 31 -4.96 -12.97 2.93
CA ASN A 31 -4.27 -12.68 4.18
C ASN A 31 -2.77 -13.01 4.11
N GLN A 32 -2.38 -14.07 3.40
CA GLN A 32 -0.97 -14.39 3.17
C GLN A 32 -0.30 -13.28 2.36
N ILE A 33 -0.95 -12.79 1.30
CA ILE A 33 -0.41 -11.69 0.48
C ILE A 33 -0.28 -10.42 1.31
N THR A 34 -1.31 -10.04 2.07
CA THR A 34 -1.27 -8.86 2.95
C THR A 34 -0.11 -8.95 3.95
N LEU A 35 0.02 -10.08 4.67
CA LEU A 35 1.08 -10.26 5.66
C LEU A 35 2.48 -10.27 5.02
N THR A 36 2.64 -10.94 3.88
CA THR A 36 3.89 -10.91 3.10
C THR A 36 4.22 -9.49 2.67
N THR A 37 3.23 -8.70 2.26
CA THR A 37 3.45 -7.31 1.83
C THR A 37 3.93 -6.43 2.99
N VAL A 38 3.34 -6.58 4.17
CA VAL A 38 3.80 -5.90 5.39
C VAL A 38 5.24 -6.27 5.73
N LEU A 39 5.55 -7.58 5.71
CA LEU A 39 6.91 -8.05 6.01
C LEU A 39 7.93 -7.54 4.99
N LEU A 40 7.62 -7.61 3.70
CA LEU A 40 8.49 -7.08 2.63
C LEU A 40 8.73 -5.58 2.80
N ASN A 41 7.71 -4.83 3.19
CA ASN A 41 7.80 -3.40 3.42
C ASN A 41 8.74 -3.06 4.59
N ILE A 42 8.61 -3.75 5.73
CA ILE A 42 9.50 -3.57 6.89
C ILE A 42 10.94 -3.96 6.54
N ILE A 43 11.13 -5.10 5.86
CA ILE A 43 12.46 -5.56 5.44
C ILE A 43 13.10 -4.53 4.50
N PHE A 44 12.36 -4.05 3.51
CA PHE A 44 12.87 -3.08 2.56
C PHE A 44 13.21 -1.74 3.22
N ALA A 45 12.40 -1.27 4.16
CA ALA A 45 12.74 -0.11 4.99
C ALA A 45 14.07 -0.33 5.73
N GLY A 46 14.25 -1.50 6.36
CA GLY A 46 15.51 -1.87 7.03
C GLY A 46 16.73 -1.90 6.08
N ILE A 47 16.55 -2.38 4.85
CA ILE A 47 17.59 -2.36 3.82
C ILE A 47 17.96 -0.91 3.46
N ILE A 48 16.96 -0.07 3.20
CA ILE A 48 17.16 1.36 2.89
C ILE A 48 17.90 2.08 4.02
N TYR A 49 17.54 1.80 5.27
CA TYR A 49 18.23 2.36 6.44
C TYR A 49 19.70 1.91 6.52
N LYS A 50 19.94 0.60 6.43
CA LYS A 50 21.28 0.02 6.60
C LYS A 50 22.24 0.44 5.47
N PHE A 51 21.73 0.59 4.27
CA PHE A 51 22.52 0.88 3.07
C PHE A 51 22.29 2.31 2.55
N SER A 52 21.96 3.25 3.44
CA SER A 52 21.68 4.66 3.11
C SER A 52 22.82 5.38 2.37
N ASN A 53 24.05 4.86 2.46
CA ASN A 53 25.22 5.42 1.77
C ASN A 53 25.26 5.08 0.27
N PHE A 54 24.48 4.10 -0.20
CA PHE A 54 24.46 3.66 -1.59
C PHE A 54 23.33 4.36 -2.35
N THR A 55 23.61 5.51 -2.97
CA THR A 55 22.61 6.35 -3.66
C THR A 55 21.78 5.59 -4.70
N TYR A 56 22.38 4.62 -5.41
CA TYR A 56 21.67 3.82 -6.41
C TYR A 56 20.53 2.95 -5.83
N LEU A 57 20.55 2.67 -4.51
CA LEU A 57 19.49 1.94 -3.84
C LEU A 57 18.14 2.70 -3.90
N PHE A 58 18.18 4.04 -3.96
CA PHE A 58 16.96 4.85 -4.07
C PHE A 58 16.25 4.67 -5.42
N LEU A 59 16.96 4.29 -6.49
CA LEU A 59 16.35 3.96 -7.79
C LEU A 59 15.43 2.74 -7.73
N ILE A 60 15.55 1.90 -6.69
CA ILE A 60 14.70 0.73 -6.47
C ILE A 60 13.41 1.11 -5.73
N VAL A 61 13.37 2.24 -5.02
CA VAL A 61 12.19 2.67 -4.24
C VAL A 61 10.92 2.78 -5.10
N PRO A 62 10.94 3.40 -6.30
CA PRO A 62 9.75 3.45 -7.15
C PRO A 62 9.27 2.07 -7.57
N ILE A 63 10.20 1.18 -7.91
CA ILE A 63 9.90 -0.20 -8.31
C ILE A 63 9.27 -0.97 -7.14
N PHE A 64 9.82 -0.80 -5.93
CA PHE A 64 9.31 -1.43 -4.72
C PHE A 64 7.92 -0.93 -4.36
N LEU A 65 7.68 0.39 -4.38
CA LEU A 65 6.37 0.96 -4.08
C LEU A 65 5.32 0.56 -5.12
N PHE A 66 5.70 0.47 -6.39
CA PHE A 66 4.84 -0.08 -7.43
C PHE A 66 4.49 -1.55 -7.16
N LEU A 67 5.47 -2.38 -6.81
CA LEU A 67 5.25 -3.79 -6.46
C LEU A 67 4.34 -3.92 -5.24
N ARG A 68 4.54 -3.10 -4.20
CA ARG A 68 3.67 -3.06 -3.01
C ARG A 68 2.22 -2.77 -3.41
N MET A 69 1.99 -1.75 -4.24
CA MET A 69 0.66 -1.41 -4.72
C MET A 69 0.03 -2.53 -5.58
N ALA A 70 0.85 -3.29 -6.31
CA ALA A 70 0.39 -4.47 -7.04
C ALA A 70 -0.03 -5.60 -6.10
N LEU A 71 0.72 -5.87 -5.03
CA LEU A 71 0.39 -6.88 -4.03
C LEU A 71 -0.91 -6.53 -3.27
N ASN A 72 -1.06 -5.27 -2.84
CA ASN A 72 -2.30 -4.74 -2.24
C ASN A 72 -3.49 -4.69 -3.22
N ALA A 73 -3.24 -4.77 -4.53
CA ALA A 73 -4.30 -4.94 -5.50
C ALA A 73 -4.67 -6.43 -5.64
N LEU A 74 -3.68 -7.32 -5.61
CA LEU A 74 -3.88 -8.77 -5.72
C LEU A 74 -4.68 -9.34 -4.55
N ASP A 75 -4.38 -8.96 -3.31
CA ASP A 75 -5.14 -9.45 -2.14
C ASP A 75 -6.62 -9.04 -2.20
N GLY A 76 -6.91 -7.77 -2.53
CA GLY A 76 -8.25 -7.26 -2.71
C GLY A 76 -8.96 -7.88 -3.91
N MET A 77 -8.24 -8.16 -5.00
CA MET A 77 -8.79 -8.86 -6.15
C MET A 77 -9.16 -10.31 -5.80
N ILE A 78 -8.29 -11.04 -5.08
CA ILE A 78 -8.57 -12.42 -4.67
C ILE A 78 -9.74 -12.45 -3.70
N ALA A 79 -9.74 -11.58 -2.68
CA ALA A 79 -10.80 -11.49 -1.70
C ALA A 79 -12.18 -11.24 -2.34
N ASN A 80 -12.26 -10.29 -3.28
CA ASN A 80 -13.53 -9.87 -3.87
C ASN A 80 -13.96 -10.72 -5.08
N LYS A 81 -13.05 -11.11 -5.98
CA LYS A 81 -13.41 -11.82 -7.22
C LYS A 81 -13.53 -13.34 -7.05
N PHE A 82 -12.91 -13.91 -6.02
CA PHE A 82 -12.90 -15.36 -5.77
C PHE A 82 -13.60 -15.73 -4.45
N ASN A 83 -14.43 -14.84 -3.90
CA ASN A 83 -15.22 -15.05 -2.69
C ASN A 83 -14.39 -15.48 -1.46
N GLN A 84 -13.14 -15.01 -1.34
CA GLN A 84 -12.26 -15.31 -0.20
C GLN A 84 -12.22 -14.18 0.85
N LYS A 85 -13.20 -13.28 0.84
CA LYS A 85 -13.28 -12.16 1.78
C LYS A 85 -13.60 -12.66 3.19
N THR A 86 -12.78 -12.26 4.17
CA THR A 86 -12.97 -12.59 5.58
C THR A 86 -12.95 -11.32 6.44
N LYS A 87 -13.66 -11.34 7.59
CA LYS A 87 -13.66 -10.19 8.52
C LYS A 87 -12.25 -9.88 9.03
N ILE A 88 -11.49 -10.92 9.39
CA ILE A 88 -10.10 -10.77 9.83
C ILE A 88 -9.19 -10.24 8.72
N GLY A 89 -9.46 -10.62 7.46
CA GLY A 89 -8.70 -10.12 6.31
C GLY A 89 -8.89 -8.63 6.07
N ILE A 90 -10.10 -8.09 6.30
CA ILE A 90 -10.33 -6.65 6.25
C ILE A 90 -9.49 -5.94 7.32
N PHE A 91 -9.48 -6.47 8.55
CA PHE A 91 -8.66 -5.93 9.64
C PHE A 91 -7.17 -5.95 9.30
N TYR A 92 -6.65 -7.09 8.81
CA TYR A 92 -5.24 -7.19 8.42
C TYR A 92 -4.86 -6.24 7.30
N ASN A 93 -5.73 -6.03 6.31
CA ASN A 93 -5.48 -5.11 5.21
C ASN A 93 -5.40 -3.66 5.71
N GLU A 94 -6.41 -3.20 6.45
CA GLU A 94 -6.44 -1.81 6.94
C GLU A 94 -5.30 -1.54 7.95
N ALA A 95 -5.09 -2.44 8.91
CA ALA A 95 -4.02 -2.27 9.91
C ALA A 95 -2.62 -2.44 9.30
N GLY A 96 -2.45 -3.44 8.43
CA GLY A 96 -1.18 -3.73 7.77
C GLY A 96 -0.71 -2.59 6.88
N ASP A 97 -1.64 -1.93 6.19
CA ASP A 97 -1.34 -0.76 5.37
C ASP A 97 -0.85 0.43 6.20
N VAL A 98 -1.48 0.73 7.34
CA VAL A 98 -1.04 1.79 8.24
C VAL A 98 0.34 1.48 8.84
N VAL A 99 0.58 0.23 9.26
CA VAL A 99 1.89 -0.20 9.76
C VAL A 99 2.97 -0.08 8.69
N SER A 100 2.69 -0.55 7.47
CA SER A 100 3.62 -0.49 6.35
C SER A 100 3.96 0.95 5.97
N ASP A 101 2.94 1.79 5.77
CA ASP A 101 3.12 3.21 5.44
C ASP A 101 3.95 3.90 6.54
N THR A 102 3.62 3.65 7.82
CA THR A 102 4.33 4.26 8.96
C THR A 102 5.81 3.88 8.98
N VAL A 103 6.13 2.59 8.93
CA VAL A 103 7.52 2.10 9.01
C VAL A 103 8.32 2.58 7.81
N PHE A 104 7.79 2.40 6.59
CA PHE A 104 8.51 2.77 5.38
C PHE A 104 8.71 4.28 5.26
N PHE A 105 7.66 5.09 5.43
CA PHE A 105 7.80 6.55 5.32
C PHE A 105 8.72 7.10 6.39
N TYR A 106 8.63 6.62 7.63
CA TYR A 106 9.52 7.06 8.71
C TYR A 106 10.99 6.87 8.34
N VAL A 107 11.32 5.64 7.93
CA VAL A 107 12.70 5.27 7.61
C VAL A 107 13.19 5.99 6.36
N PHE A 108 12.40 5.96 5.28
CA PHE A 108 12.81 6.53 3.99
C PHE A 108 13.01 8.05 4.09
N LEU A 109 12.04 8.79 4.64
CA LEU A 109 12.12 10.25 4.76
C LEU A 109 13.28 10.68 5.67
N ARG A 110 13.57 9.91 6.73
CA ARG A 110 14.73 10.13 7.58
C ARG A 110 16.05 9.89 6.83
N VAL A 111 16.12 8.85 6.00
CA VAL A 111 17.32 8.52 5.21
C VAL A 111 17.64 9.62 4.19
N ILE A 112 16.63 10.20 3.53
CA ILE A 112 16.81 11.35 2.63
C ILE A 112 16.91 12.70 3.38
N LYS A 113 17.02 12.68 4.72
CA LYS A 113 17.24 13.83 5.60
C LYS A 113 16.09 14.86 5.60
N VAL A 114 14.85 14.43 5.42
CA VAL A 114 13.68 15.29 5.72
C VAL A 114 13.67 15.63 7.21
N ASN A 115 13.31 16.86 7.55
CA ASN A 115 13.17 17.29 8.94
C ASN A 115 12.20 16.36 9.71
N GLU A 116 12.57 15.97 10.93
CA GLU A 116 11.81 15.01 11.74
C GLU A 116 10.36 15.46 11.97
N MET A 117 10.11 16.76 12.16
CA MET A 117 8.76 17.30 12.36
C MET A 117 7.89 17.09 11.11
N TYR A 118 8.43 17.33 9.91
CA TYR A 118 7.71 17.09 8.66
C TYR A 118 7.50 15.60 8.39
N ASN A 119 8.47 14.75 8.74
CA ASN A 119 8.34 13.30 8.64
C ASN A 119 7.18 12.78 9.51
N LEU A 120 7.18 13.15 10.79
CA LEU A 120 6.12 12.77 11.74
C LEU A 120 4.76 13.32 11.33
N LEU A 121 4.71 14.58 10.85
CA LEU A 121 3.47 15.17 10.34
C LEU A 121 2.94 14.42 9.12
N PHE A 122 3.80 14.04 8.17
CA PHE A 122 3.41 13.27 6.99
C PHE A 122 2.83 11.91 7.37
N ILE A 123 3.48 11.19 8.28
CA ILE A 123 2.99 9.90 8.80
C ILE A 123 1.65 10.06 9.50
N PHE A 124 1.52 11.07 10.37
CA PHE A 124 0.28 11.34 11.08
C PHE A 124 -0.88 11.61 10.10
N LEU A 125 -0.67 12.46 9.10
CA LEU A 125 -1.69 12.76 8.09
C LEU A 125 -2.04 11.54 7.23
N SER A 126 -1.03 10.71 6.88
CA SER A 126 -1.25 9.44 6.17
C SER A 126 -2.13 8.49 6.98
N ALA A 127 -1.82 8.30 8.28
CA ALA A 127 -2.61 7.44 9.16
C ALA A 127 -4.01 8.01 9.42
N LEU A 128 -4.13 9.32 9.61
CA LEU A 128 -5.42 10.00 9.81
C LEU A 128 -6.33 9.83 8.60
N SER A 129 -5.81 9.93 7.38
CA SER A 129 -6.57 9.72 6.14
C SER A 129 -7.16 8.30 6.07
N GLU A 130 -6.37 7.27 6.37
CA GLU A 130 -6.87 5.88 6.41
C GLU A 130 -7.88 5.69 7.54
N TYR A 131 -7.59 6.23 8.73
CA TYR A 131 -8.45 6.13 9.90
C TYR A 131 -9.83 6.74 9.66
N ILE A 132 -9.90 7.98 9.14
CA ILE A 132 -11.17 8.65 8.85
C ILE A 132 -12.02 7.80 7.90
N GLY A 133 -11.39 7.25 6.84
CA GLY A 133 -12.11 6.42 5.89
C GLY A 133 -12.62 5.11 6.50
N VAL A 134 -11.89 4.50 7.44
CA VAL A 134 -12.34 3.31 8.20
C VAL A 134 -13.47 3.67 9.18
N VAL A 135 -13.35 4.77 9.92
CA VAL A 135 -14.38 5.21 10.88
C VAL A 135 -15.69 5.54 10.18
N ALA A 136 -15.65 6.11 8.97
CA ALA A 136 -16.84 6.42 8.19
C ALA A 136 -17.71 5.17 7.91
N VAL A 137 -17.11 3.97 7.88
CA VAL A 137 -17.87 2.70 7.77
C VAL A 137 -18.88 2.55 8.91
N MET A 138 -18.57 3.06 10.11
CA MET A 138 -19.49 3.02 11.26
C MET A 138 -20.70 3.94 11.09
N VAL A 139 -20.60 4.93 10.20
CA VAL A 139 -21.65 5.93 9.95
C VAL A 139 -22.58 5.47 8.83
N ASP A 140 -22.03 5.01 7.69
CA ASP A 140 -22.83 4.75 6.48
C ASP A 140 -22.60 3.35 5.85
N ASN A 141 -21.87 2.46 6.53
CA ASN A 141 -21.49 1.13 6.08
C ASN A 141 -20.63 1.09 4.80
N LYS A 142 -19.96 2.20 4.44
CA LYS A 142 -19.07 2.26 3.28
C LYS A 142 -17.67 2.73 3.66
N ARG A 143 -16.68 2.15 3.00
CA ARG A 143 -15.29 2.59 3.12
C ARG A 143 -15.08 3.75 2.16
N HIS A 144 -14.77 4.91 2.72
CA HIS A 144 -14.56 6.14 1.99
C HIS A 144 -13.11 6.28 1.54
N TYR A 145 -12.89 6.56 0.26
CA TYR A 145 -11.56 6.75 -0.35
C TYR A 145 -11.44 8.11 -1.04
N GLU A 146 -12.39 9.01 -0.79
CA GLU A 146 -12.39 10.35 -1.37
C GLU A 146 -11.30 11.25 -0.73
N GLY A 147 -10.94 12.31 -1.45
CA GLY A 147 -9.95 13.30 -1.02
C GLY A 147 -8.62 13.19 -1.76
N PRO A 148 -7.80 14.24 -1.70
CA PRO A 148 -6.46 14.22 -2.28
C PRO A 148 -5.54 13.33 -1.42
N MET A 149 -4.51 12.75 -2.05
CA MET A 149 -3.47 11.96 -1.37
C MET A 149 -3.95 10.64 -0.74
N GLY A 150 -4.70 9.85 -1.53
CA GLY A 150 -4.97 8.47 -1.18
C GLY A 150 -3.69 7.63 -1.13
N LYS A 151 -3.80 6.37 -0.68
CA LYS A 151 -2.66 5.44 -0.53
C LYS A 151 -1.75 5.35 -1.74
N SER A 152 -2.35 5.17 -2.93
CA SER A 152 -1.62 5.10 -4.20
C SER A 152 -0.92 6.41 -4.54
N ASP A 153 -1.55 7.55 -4.24
CA ASP A 153 -1.01 8.87 -4.52
C ASP A 153 0.20 9.17 -3.62
N ARG A 154 0.12 8.78 -2.33
CA ARG A 154 1.25 8.89 -1.40
C ARG A 154 2.42 8.02 -1.85
N ALA A 155 2.17 6.77 -2.25
CA ALA A 155 3.20 5.89 -2.78
C ALA A 155 3.85 6.48 -4.05
N PHE A 156 3.06 7.08 -4.93
CA PHE A 156 3.57 7.76 -6.12
C PHE A 156 4.41 9.00 -5.76
N LEU A 157 3.91 9.88 -4.87
CA LEU A 157 4.67 11.06 -4.44
C LEU A 157 6.02 10.68 -3.84
N ILE A 158 6.04 9.69 -2.95
CA ILE A 158 7.27 9.23 -2.29
C ILE A 158 8.23 8.57 -3.29
N SER A 159 7.72 7.95 -4.36
CA SER A 159 8.57 7.42 -5.43
C SER A 159 9.26 8.48 -6.30
N LEU A 160 8.89 9.75 -6.18
CA LEU A 160 9.53 10.84 -6.92
C LEU A 160 10.67 11.51 -6.13
N LEU A 161 10.86 11.14 -4.87
CA LEU A 161 11.92 11.64 -3.98
C LEU A 161 13.15 10.73 -4.03
#